data_AF-A0A418Y8T3-F1
#
_entry.id   AF-A0A418Y8T3-F1
#
_cell.length_a   1.000
_cell.length_b   1.000
_cell.length_c   1.000
_cell.angle_alpha   90.00
_cell.angle_beta   90.00
_cell.angle_gamma   90.00
#
_symmetry.space_group_name_H-M   'P 1'
#
loop_
_entity.id
_entity.type
_entity.pdbx_description
1 polymer ?
#
loop_
_entity_poly.entity_id
_entity_poly.type
_entity_poly.pdbx_seq_one_letter_code
_entity_poly.pdbx_strand_id
1 'polypeptide(L)'
;MVPDYWNKFIKKNELEGASCKIPPEADLANLDEEGPDLYIMGESMSIQESTEYYPGMYVKSDGYIPVASCEIGSGNPYFINVNEGENGSLYCIFHDVVTSENYDSSKGIVKVLESFRELAKYKE
;
A
#
# COMPACT_ATOMS: atom_id res chain seq x y z
N MET A 1 -2.47 13.93 4.46
CA MET A 1 -1.20 14.37 3.84
C MET A 1 -0.32 13.15 3.77
N VAL A 2 0.32 12.89 2.63
CA VAL A 2 1.26 11.77 2.50
C VAL A 2 2.51 12.11 3.32
N PRO A 3 3.06 11.20 4.13
CA PRO A 3 4.17 11.55 5.01
C PRO A 3 5.48 11.81 4.24
N ASP A 4 6.25 12.80 4.67
CA ASP A 4 7.52 13.20 4.06
C ASP A 4 8.52 12.04 3.90
N TYR A 5 8.54 11.10 4.85
CA TYR A 5 9.46 9.96 4.79
C TYR A 5 9.15 9.04 3.61
N TRP A 6 7.86 8.88 3.25
CA TRP A 6 7.45 8.10 2.10
C TRP A 6 7.87 8.80 0.81
N ASN A 7 7.54 10.09 0.68
CA ASN A 7 7.91 10.90 -0.48
C ASN A 7 9.44 10.92 -0.70
N LYS A 8 10.23 11.05 0.37
CA LYS A 8 11.70 10.97 0.30
C LYS A 8 12.17 9.58 -0.11
N PHE A 9 11.55 8.52 0.40
CA PHE A 9 11.88 7.14 0.07
C PHE A 9 11.65 6.83 -1.41
N ILE A 10 10.46 7.13 -1.94
CA ILE A 10 10.15 6.83 -3.35
C ILE A 10 10.99 7.67 -4.31
N LYS A 11 11.26 8.94 -4.00
CA LYS A 11 12.11 9.80 -4.84
C LYS A 11 13.57 9.34 -4.84
N LYS A 12 14.11 8.98 -3.66
CA LYS A 12 15.50 8.51 -3.54
C LYS A 12 15.75 7.22 -4.31
N ASN A 13 14.76 6.33 -4.38
CA ASN A 13 14.88 5.02 -5.03
C ASN A 13 14.20 4.99 -6.41
N GLU A 14 13.79 6.14 -6.95
CA GLU A 14 13.14 6.27 -8.26
C GLU A 14 11.92 5.34 -8.40
N LEU A 15 11.12 5.21 -7.35
CA LEU A 15 9.95 4.34 -7.28
C LEU A 15 8.65 5.04 -7.71
N GLU A 16 8.59 6.37 -7.69
CA GLU A 16 7.36 7.09 -8.05
C GLU A 16 6.93 6.75 -9.50
N GLY A 17 5.75 6.15 -9.65
CA GLY A 17 5.23 5.68 -10.93
C GLY A 17 5.92 4.43 -11.49
N ALA A 18 6.73 3.73 -10.69
CA ALA A 18 7.36 2.47 -11.08
C ALA A 18 6.50 1.26 -10.69
N SER A 19 6.72 0.15 -11.39
CA SER A 19 6.19 -1.16 -11.01
C SER A 19 7.15 -1.87 -10.06
N CYS A 20 6.61 -2.64 -9.13
CA CYS A 20 7.35 -3.46 -8.17
C CYS A 20 6.72 -4.84 -8.07
N LYS A 21 7.53 -5.90 -8.25
CA LYS A 21 7.10 -7.29 -8.08
C LYS A 21 7.63 -7.84 -6.76
N ILE A 22 6.76 -7.98 -5.76
CA ILE A 22 7.15 -8.63 -4.51
C ILE A 22 7.19 -10.14 -4.76
N PRO A 23 8.33 -10.82 -4.55
CA PRO A 23 8.41 -12.25 -4.79
C PRO A 23 7.62 -13.03 -3.71
N PRO A 24 7.09 -14.23 -4.02
CA PRO A 24 6.27 -15.01 -3.10
C PRO A 24 6.93 -15.25 -1.74
N GLU A 25 8.25 -15.47 -1.70
CA GLU A 25 8.98 -15.70 -0.46
C GLU A 25 9.06 -14.47 0.47
N ALA A 26 8.78 -13.28 -0.04
CA ALA A 26 8.74 -12.03 0.72
C ALA A 26 7.32 -11.59 1.09
N ASP A 27 6.29 -12.10 0.41
CA ASP A 27 4.89 -11.75 0.67
C ASP A 27 4.35 -12.48 1.91
N LEU A 28 4.27 -11.75 3.02
CA LEU A 28 3.75 -12.27 4.29
C LEU A 28 2.27 -12.66 4.21
N ALA A 29 1.50 -12.06 3.29
CA ALA A 29 0.07 -12.28 3.14
C ALA A 29 -0.25 -13.43 2.19
N ASN A 30 0.72 -13.91 1.39
CA ASN A 30 0.53 -14.92 0.36
C ASN A 30 -0.67 -14.58 -0.56
N LEU A 31 -0.69 -13.35 -1.08
CA LEU A 31 -1.79 -12.80 -1.88
C LEU A 31 -1.89 -13.45 -3.26
N ASP A 32 -0.75 -13.85 -3.83
CA ASP A 32 -0.63 -14.45 -5.16
C ASP A 32 0.49 -15.50 -5.16
N GLU A 33 0.30 -16.60 -5.90
CA GLU A 33 1.32 -17.65 -6.06
C GLU A 33 2.59 -17.13 -6.73
N GLU A 34 2.47 -16.11 -7.60
CA GLU A 34 3.60 -15.44 -8.24
C GLU A 34 4.05 -14.18 -7.48
N GLY A 35 3.34 -13.83 -6.40
CA GLY A 35 3.57 -12.63 -5.60
C GLY A 35 2.94 -11.38 -6.21
N PRO A 36 2.64 -10.35 -5.41
CA PRO A 36 1.86 -9.22 -5.88
C PRO A 36 2.65 -8.25 -6.76
N ASP A 37 1.98 -7.78 -7.83
CA ASP A 37 2.43 -6.69 -8.70
C ASP A 37 1.86 -5.34 -8.23
N LEU A 38 2.76 -4.39 -7.96
CA LEU A 38 2.42 -3.08 -7.41
C LEU A 38 2.82 -1.97 -8.37
N TYR A 39 1.92 -1.02 -8.60
CA TYR A 39 2.22 0.27 -9.18
C TYR A 39 2.33 1.32 -8.08
N ILE A 40 3.50 1.93 -7.91
CA ILE A 40 3.78 2.89 -6.84
C ILE A 40 3.19 4.26 -7.17
N MET A 41 2.32 4.76 -6.30
CA MET A 41 1.62 6.02 -6.48
C MET A 41 2.49 7.23 -6.13
N GLY A 42 2.35 8.30 -6.91
CA GLY A 42 2.79 9.63 -6.53
C GLY A 42 1.80 10.30 -5.56
N GLU A 43 2.23 11.41 -4.95
CA GLU A 43 1.49 12.08 -3.88
C GLU A 43 0.05 12.46 -4.28
N SER A 44 -0.16 13.00 -5.49
CA SER A 44 -1.48 13.40 -5.96
C SER A 44 -2.45 12.23 -6.02
N MET A 45 -1.99 11.07 -6.49
CA MET A 45 -2.81 9.85 -6.60
C MET A 45 -3.10 9.28 -5.21
N SER A 46 -2.11 9.19 -4.34
CA SER A 46 -2.31 8.79 -2.94
C SER A 46 -3.31 9.68 -2.21
N ILE A 47 -3.29 11.00 -2.45
CA ILE A 47 -4.28 11.92 -1.88
C ILE A 47 -5.67 11.60 -2.41
N GLN A 48 -5.82 11.45 -3.72
CA GLN A 48 -7.09 11.15 -4.36
C GLN A 48 -7.70 9.84 -3.82
N GLU A 49 -6.91 8.76 -3.80
CA GLU A 49 -7.29 7.46 -3.23
C GLU A 49 -7.67 7.55 -1.76
N SER A 50 -7.01 8.42 -0.99
CA SER A 50 -7.33 8.65 0.43
C SER A 50 -8.62 9.45 0.66
N THR A 51 -9.18 10.10 -0.35
CA THR A 51 -10.31 11.04 -0.18
C THR A 51 -11.53 10.73 -1.00
N GLU A 52 -11.36 10.04 -2.14
CA GLU A 52 -12.41 9.84 -3.13
C GLU A 52 -12.75 8.37 -3.36
N TYR A 53 -11.87 7.44 -2.95
CA TYR A 53 -12.01 6.02 -3.25
C TYR A 53 -11.96 5.13 -2.01
N TYR A 54 -12.61 3.97 -2.14
CA TYR A 54 -12.51 2.90 -1.15
C TYR A 54 -11.27 2.05 -1.45
N PRO A 55 -10.63 1.49 -0.42
CA PRO A 55 -10.94 1.62 1.01
C PRO A 55 -10.33 2.88 1.64
N GLY A 56 -9.55 3.67 0.89
CA GLY A 56 -8.73 4.78 1.38
C GLY A 56 -9.48 5.80 2.24
N MET A 57 -10.69 6.21 1.84
CA MET A 57 -11.47 7.18 2.60
C MET A 57 -11.91 6.71 3.99
N TYR A 58 -12.01 5.40 4.23
CA TYR A 58 -12.42 4.83 5.53
C TYR A 58 -11.25 4.49 6.45
N VAL A 59 -10.12 4.06 5.88
CA VAL A 59 -8.96 3.63 6.68
C VAL A 59 -8.00 4.76 7.03
N LYS A 60 -8.19 5.94 6.42
CA LYS A 60 -7.36 7.12 6.66
C LYS A 60 -7.42 7.61 8.11
N SER A 61 -8.59 7.53 8.77
CA SER A 61 -8.72 7.89 10.19
C SER A 61 -7.89 6.98 11.10
N ASP A 62 -7.61 5.76 10.65
CA ASP A 62 -6.84 4.75 11.36
C ASP A 62 -5.34 4.81 11.04
N GLY A 63 -4.94 5.82 10.24
CA GLY A 63 -3.57 6.11 9.87
C GLY A 63 -3.08 5.42 8.59
N TYR A 64 -3.93 4.66 7.89
CA TYR A 64 -3.54 4.01 6.64
C TYR A 64 -3.61 4.99 5.47
N ILE A 65 -2.52 5.09 4.72
CA ILE A 65 -2.41 5.93 3.52
C ILE A 65 -2.08 5.03 2.32
N PRO A 66 -2.89 5.05 1.24
CA PRO A 66 -2.63 4.31 0.01
C PRO A 66 -1.37 4.85 -0.65
N VAL A 67 -0.49 3.93 -1.04
CA VAL A 67 0.83 4.23 -1.61
C VAL A 67 1.14 3.44 -2.87
N ALA A 68 0.38 2.37 -3.15
CA ALA A 68 0.47 1.61 -4.38
C ALA A 68 -0.89 0.98 -4.72
N SER A 69 -1.12 0.68 -5.99
CA SER A 69 -2.26 -0.12 -6.45
C SER A 69 -1.75 -1.40 -7.11
N CYS A 70 -2.63 -2.38 -7.31
CA CYS A 70 -2.36 -3.42 -8.29
C CYS A 70 -2.25 -2.79 -9.68
N GLU A 71 -1.22 -3.14 -10.45
CA GLU A 71 -0.94 -2.56 -11.78
C GLU A 71 -2.08 -2.78 -12.79
N ILE A 72 -2.83 -3.88 -12.65
CA ILE A 72 -3.95 -4.25 -13.53
C ILE A 72 -5.23 -3.45 -13.17
N GLY A 73 -5.23 -2.69 -12.07
CA GLY A 73 -6.35 -1.84 -11.65
C GLY A 73 -7.60 -2.61 -11.17
N SER A 74 -7.54 -3.94 -11.10
CA SER A 74 -8.61 -4.81 -10.58
C SER A 74 -8.38 -5.24 -9.14
N GLY A 75 -7.18 -5.04 -8.61
CA GLY A 75 -6.74 -5.55 -7.32
C GLY A 75 -6.84 -4.55 -6.19
N ASN A 76 -6.57 -5.06 -4.99
CA ASN A 76 -6.60 -4.28 -3.75
C ASN A 76 -5.42 -3.28 -3.69
N PRO A 77 -5.64 -2.06 -3.15
CA PRO A 77 -4.56 -1.10 -2.94
C PRO A 77 -3.69 -1.48 -1.74
N TYR A 78 -2.49 -0.90 -1.73
CA TYR A 78 -1.47 -1.11 -0.71
C TYR A 78 -1.21 0.17 0.08
N PHE A 79 -0.96 0.01 1.37
CA PHE A 79 -0.96 1.08 2.35
C PHE A 79 0.27 1.04 3.24
N ILE A 80 0.71 2.22 3.69
CA ILE A 80 1.54 2.38 4.88
C ILE A 80 0.66 2.86 6.03
N ASN A 81 1.04 2.56 7.27
CA ASN A 81 0.44 3.17 8.45
C ASN A 81 1.33 4.29 9.00
N VAL A 82 0.83 5.53 9.04
CA VAL A 82 1.60 6.70 9.49
C VAL A 82 1.98 6.64 10.96
N ASN A 83 1.27 5.83 11.76
CA ASN A 83 1.57 5.64 13.18
C ASN A 83 2.84 4.78 13.38
N GLU A 84 3.30 4.05 12.36
CA GLU A 84 4.53 3.24 12.40
C GLU A 84 5.77 4.00 11.89
N GLY A 85 5.56 5.14 11.22
CA GLY A 85 6.63 6.00 10.75
C GLY A 85 7.50 5.37 9.65
N GLU A 86 8.78 5.76 9.62
CA GLU A 86 9.67 5.49 8.49
C GLU A 86 10.16 4.04 8.36
N ASN A 87 9.85 3.19 9.35
CA ASN A 87 10.18 1.76 9.37
C ASN A 87 8.91 0.90 9.39
N GLY A 88 7.75 1.49 9.09
CA GLY A 88 6.46 0.79 9.08
C GLY A 88 6.36 -0.27 8.00
N SER A 89 5.37 -1.12 8.19
CA SER A 89 5.04 -2.23 7.30
C SER A 89 4.33 -1.75 6.03
N LEU A 90 4.26 -2.64 5.04
CA LEU A 90 3.36 -2.50 3.90
C LEU A 90 2.14 -3.39 4.13
N TYR A 91 0.95 -2.87 3.85
CA TYR A 91 -0.32 -3.56 4.00
C TYR A 91 -1.04 -3.65 2.66
N CYS A 92 -1.86 -4.68 2.50
CA CYS A 92 -2.89 -4.75 1.47
C CYS A 92 -4.24 -4.65 2.19
N ILE A 93 -5.13 -3.79 1.68
CA ILE A 93 -6.46 -3.60 2.27
C ILE A 93 -7.52 -3.97 1.24
N PHE A 94 -8.38 -4.91 1.63
CA PHE A 94 -9.34 -5.52 0.73
C PHE A 94 -10.57 -4.64 0.50
N HIS A 95 -10.83 -4.35 -0.78
CA HIS A 95 -11.88 -3.44 -1.21
C HIS A 95 -13.30 -4.02 -1.02
N ASP A 96 -13.43 -5.34 -1.01
CA ASP A 96 -14.69 -6.06 -0.76
C ASP A 96 -15.04 -6.13 0.74
N VAL A 97 -14.06 -6.02 1.63
CA VAL A 97 -14.26 -6.01 3.08
C VAL A 97 -14.44 -4.59 3.61
N VAL A 98 -13.61 -3.65 3.17
CA VAL A 98 -13.60 -2.28 3.67
C VAL A 98 -14.50 -1.37 2.82
N THR A 99 -15.80 -1.51 3.06
CA THR A 99 -16.87 -0.81 2.32
C THR A 99 -17.63 0.22 3.16
N SER A 100 -17.31 0.35 4.45
CA SER A 100 -17.87 1.35 5.37
C SER A 100 -16.93 1.57 6.56
N GLU A 101 -17.20 2.57 7.41
CA GLU A 101 -16.42 2.85 8.64
C GLU A 101 -16.45 1.73 9.70
N ASN A 102 -17.36 0.76 9.59
CA ASN A 102 -17.51 -0.35 10.54
C ASN A 102 -16.93 -1.68 10.02
N TYR A 103 -15.83 -1.62 9.27
CA TYR A 103 -15.21 -2.81 8.69
C TYR A 103 -14.49 -3.67 9.75
N ASP A 104 -14.45 -4.99 9.54
CA ASP A 104 -13.69 -5.90 10.38
C ASP A 104 -12.22 -5.86 9.97
N SER A 105 -11.41 -5.08 10.68
CA SER A 105 -9.99 -4.91 10.38
C SER A 105 -9.21 -6.23 10.38
N SER A 106 -9.65 -7.24 11.14
CA SER A 106 -9.01 -8.56 11.19
C SER A 106 -9.18 -9.38 9.91
N LYS A 107 -10.11 -8.97 9.04
CA LYS A 107 -10.40 -9.63 7.76
C LYS A 107 -10.05 -8.77 6.55
N GLY A 108 -10.03 -7.45 6.72
CA GLY A 108 -9.84 -6.50 5.63
C GLY A 108 -8.41 -5.98 5.46
N ILE A 109 -7.54 -6.15 6.46
CA ILE A 109 -6.19 -5.60 6.45
C ILE A 109 -5.19 -6.74 6.66
N VAL A 110 -4.30 -6.93 5.70
CA VAL A 110 -3.23 -7.93 5.80
C VAL A 110 -1.87 -7.27 5.60
N LYS A 111 -0.87 -7.72 6.37
CA LYS A 111 0.51 -7.23 6.23
C LYS A 111 1.19 -7.99 5.09
N VAL A 112 1.82 -7.26 4.18
CA VAL A 112 2.53 -7.78 3.00
C VAL A 112 4.04 -7.80 3.23
N LEU A 113 4.60 -6.74 3.81
CA LEU A 113 6.02 -6.65 4.15
C LEU A 113 6.19 -6.12 5.57
N GLU A 114 7.20 -6.60 6.29
CA GLU A 114 7.56 -6.05 7.61
C GLU A 114 8.04 -4.59 7.49
N SER A 115 8.68 -4.24 6.37
CA SER A 115 9.02 -2.86 6.04
C SER A 115 8.70 -2.50 4.59
N PHE A 116 8.00 -1.39 4.37
CA PHE A 116 7.78 -0.87 3.00
C PHE A 116 9.09 -0.55 2.27
N ARG A 117 10.21 -0.38 3.00
CA ARG A 117 11.52 -0.07 2.40
C ARG A 117 12.04 -1.19 1.51
N GLU A 118 11.56 -2.40 1.69
CA GLU A 118 11.98 -3.55 0.89
C GLU A 118 11.54 -3.44 -0.57
N LEU A 119 10.53 -2.61 -0.87
CA LEU A 119 10.11 -2.29 -2.25
C LEU A 119 11.26 -1.82 -3.14
N ALA A 120 12.28 -1.15 -2.58
CA ALA A 120 13.44 -0.71 -3.35
C ALA A 120 14.26 -1.88 -3.95
N LYS A 121 14.09 -3.10 -3.43
CA LYS A 121 14.72 -4.33 -3.96
C LYS A 121 13.92 -4.95 -5.11
N TYR A 122 12.66 -4.55 -5.26
CA TYR A 122 11.65 -5.24 -6.08
C TYR A 122 11.16 -4.40 -7.27
N LYS A 123 11.78 -3.25 -7.51
CA LYS A 123 11.52 -2.41 -8.67
C LYS A 123 11.90 -3.15 -9.97
N GLU A 124 11.03 -3.09 -10.97
CA GLU A 124 11.27 -3.59 -12.33
C GLU A 124 11.91 -2.54 -13.27
#